data_AF-A0A3D2MB71-F1
#
_entry.id   AF-A0A3D2MB71-F1
#
_cell.length_a   1.000
_cell.length_b   1.000
_cell.length_c   1.000
_cell.angle_alpha   90.00
_cell.angle_beta   90.00
_cell.angle_gamma   90.00
#
_symmetry.space_group_name_H-M   'P 1'
#
loop_
_entity.id
_entity.type
_entity.pdbx_description
1 polymer ?
#
loop_
_entity_poly.entity_id
_entity_poly.type
_entity_poly.pdbx_seq_one_letter_code
_entity_poly.pdbx_strand_id
1 'polypeptide(L)'
;MRKAEVKHRNTVKLERLQRFLTWTAERHPEFAPKKNHQEKWFSTYLGHQPPEIGRAARLFWLGLDEPTVEANLGNADPASLIGRLLNRDLNDFSCTVDIFSVEKSLDCGPVQNLLEPEFALRIADSGSIEEFERNVDRAVEALVRDRLQVLENPFASMTDEQKARCLDRLPTKLSRLDDFAARAVDILNEVIHELRYVVELRHGEVALDMQRRIPGGQGHVLNEREVAELKEQDRQTLNAKFEMMIEEAQDFDLQLLGEKRLTEVFMMEPKKLRRTIRFAREDHREKMAFAVLLENNARFVHYHKLYAARRITRTWTALLGPTNSGKTHQAIEAMTGVEHAIYLSPLRLMALENQERIESMGVPCSLVTGEEEVIREGATHFCCTVEEYARFRHQPLDVVVIDEVQMMADSQRGCAWVDPLVSAY
;
A
#
# COMPACT_ATOMS: atom_id res chain seq x y z
N MET A 1 22.31 2.99 28.31
CA MET A 1 23.62 3.21 28.96
C MET A 1 23.67 2.43 30.27
N ARG A 2 24.73 1.63 30.47
CA ARG A 2 24.88 0.81 31.68
C ARG A 2 25.23 1.72 32.86
N LYS A 3 24.73 1.43 34.08
CA LYS A 3 25.00 2.25 35.29
C LYS A 3 26.51 2.51 35.53
N ALA A 4 27.37 1.57 35.13
CA ALA A 4 28.82 1.70 35.23
C ALA A 4 29.41 2.79 34.30
N GLU A 5 28.90 2.92 33.07
CA GLU A 5 29.35 3.95 32.11
C GLU A 5 29.01 5.35 32.59
N VAL A 6 27.80 5.53 33.14
CA VAL A 6 27.36 6.82 33.70
C VAL A 6 28.23 7.22 34.90
N LYS A 7 28.59 6.26 35.75
CA LYS A 7 29.50 6.50 36.88
C LYS A 7 30.89 6.90 36.39
N HIS A 8 31.44 6.17 35.41
CA HIS A 8 32.76 6.47 34.84
C HIS A 8 32.82 7.86 34.18
N ARG A 9 31.82 8.20 33.34
CA ARG A 9 31.74 9.52 32.70
C ARG A 9 31.64 10.67 33.70
N ASN A 10 30.93 10.46 34.81
CA ASN A 10 30.86 11.46 35.89
C ASN A 10 32.19 11.63 36.61
N THR A 11 32.94 10.54 36.84
CA THR A 11 34.30 10.61 37.41
C THR A 11 35.23 11.42 36.50
N VAL A 12 35.35 11.04 35.22
CA VAL A 12 36.22 11.73 34.23
C VAL A 12 35.88 13.22 34.13
N LYS A 13 34.58 13.53 34.10
CA LYS A 13 34.09 14.93 34.07
C LYS A 13 34.60 15.74 35.27
N LEU A 14 34.50 15.19 36.48
CA LEU A 14 34.87 15.88 37.72
C LEU A 14 36.39 16.03 37.83
N GLU A 15 37.16 15.01 37.44
CA GLU A 15 38.62 15.06 37.42
C GLU A 15 39.13 16.14 36.45
N ARG A 16 38.54 16.22 35.25
CA ARG A 16 38.84 17.28 34.27
C ARG A 16 38.48 18.67 34.77
N LEU A 17 37.32 18.82 35.42
CA LEU A 17 36.91 20.08 36.03
C LEU A 17 37.91 20.48 37.12
N GLN A 18 38.32 19.55 37.98
CA GLN A 18 39.26 19.81 39.05
C GLN A 18 40.62 20.27 38.50
N ARG A 19 41.16 19.60 37.47
CA ARG A 19 42.39 20.03 36.79
C ARG A 19 42.28 21.45 36.23
N PHE A 20 41.18 21.76 35.55
CA PHE A 20 40.93 23.12 35.06
C PHE A 20 40.88 24.16 36.18
N LEU A 21 40.17 23.86 37.27
CA LEU A 21 40.04 24.79 38.40
C LEU A 21 41.38 25.03 39.11
N THR A 22 42.17 23.98 39.32
CA THR A 22 43.53 24.08 39.87
C THR A 22 44.41 24.94 38.96
N TRP A 23 44.46 24.62 37.66
CA TRP A 23 45.21 25.38 36.66
C TRP A 23 44.83 26.86 36.65
N THR A 24 43.52 27.16 36.69
CA THR A 24 43.02 28.54 36.64
C THR A 24 43.34 29.31 37.92
N ALA A 25 43.23 28.68 39.08
CA ALA A 25 43.51 29.32 40.37
C ALA A 25 45.00 29.68 40.53
N GLU A 26 45.90 28.87 39.99
CA GLU A 26 47.35 29.13 40.03
C GLU A 26 47.76 30.29 39.11
N ARG A 27 47.12 30.42 37.95
CA ARG A 27 47.53 31.38 36.89
C ARG A 27 46.72 32.68 36.90
N HIS A 28 45.52 32.64 37.45
CA HIS A 28 44.62 33.79 37.54
C HIS A 28 44.15 33.97 38.98
N PRO A 29 44.93 34.63 39.85
CA PRO A 29 44.59 34.79 41.27
C PRO A 29 43.25 35.50 41.53
N GLU A 30 42.78 36.31 40.57
CA GLU A 30 41.49 37.01 40.64
C GLU A 30 40.30 36.15 40.16
N PHE A 31 40.55 34.92 39.71
CA PHE A 31 39.51 34.02 39.20
C PHE A 31 38.64 33.48 40.34
N ALA A 32 37.33 33.68 40.22
CA ALA A 32 36.34 33.09 41.11
C ALA A 32 35.57 31.95 40.40
N PRO A 33 35.71 30.68 40.85
CA PRO A 33 35.00 29.57 40.25
C PRO A 33 33.49 29.66 40.50
N LYS A 34 32.67 29.27 39.52
CA LYS A 34 31.23 29.14 39.74
C LYS A 34 30.95 27.94 40.65
N LYS A 35 29.94 28.07 41.52
CA LYS A 35 29.60 27.04 42.52
C LYS A 35 28.84 25.84 41.94
N ASN A 36 28.10 26.04 40.85
CA ASN A 36 27.28 25.01 40.22
C ASN A 36 27.70 24.85 38.75
N HIS A 37 28.20 23.67 38.39
CA HIS A 37 28.59 23.33 37.02
C HIS A 37 27.53 22.46 36.36
N GLN A 38 27.12 22.85 35.15
CA GLN A 38 26.26 22.05 34.30
C GLN A 38 27.03 20.85 33.72
N GLU A 39 26.34 19.95 33.03
CA GLU A 39 26.95 18.76 32.41
C GLU A 39 28.12 19.12 31.49
N LYS A 40 27.94 20.15 30.65
CA LYS A 40 28.99 20.74 29.80
C LYS A 40 29.66 21.90 30.54
N TRP A 41 30.40 21.63 31.61
CA TRP A 41 30.90 22.67 32.50
C TRP A 41 31.78 23.72 31.80
N PHE A 42 32.48 23.37 30.71
CA PHE A 42 33.30 24.30 29.93
C PHE A 42 32.50 25.49 29.39
N SER A 43 31.22 25.27 29.05
CA SER A 43 30.34 26.29 28.48
C SER A 43 30.18 27.49 29.40
N THR A 44 30.22 27.24 30.71
CA THR A 44 30.12 28.21 31.81
C THR A 44 31.18 29.30 31.75
N TYR A 45 32.33 28.97 31.14
CA TYR A 45 33.54 29.80 31.07
C TYR A 45 33.78 30.38 29.67
N LEU A 46 32.88 30.10 28.72
CA LEU A 46 32.94 30.73 27.39
C LEU A 46 32.69 32.23 27.53
N GLY A 47 33.61 33.05 27.00
CA GLY A 47 33.53 34.51 27.06
C GLY A 47 34.02 35.13 28.38
N HIS A 48 34.60 34.33 29.29
CA HIS A 48 35.32 34.86 30.45
C HIS A 48 36.51 35.72 30.02
N GLN A 49 36.89 36.71 30.84
CA GLN A 49 38.09 37.53 30.66
C GLN A 49 39.15 37.14 31.71
N PRO A 50 40.41 36.86 31.34
CA PRO A 50 40.95 36.83 29.97
C PRO A 50 40.38 35.69 29.09
N PRO A 51 40.37 35.84 27.75
CA PRO A 51 39.74 34.90 26.83
C PRO A 51 40.39 33.50 26.82
N GLU A 52 41.63 33.40 27.30
CA GLU A 52 42.36 32.15 27.44
C GLU A 52 41.70 31.18 28.42
N ILE A 53 40.98 31.68 29.45
CA ILE A 53 40.25 30.82 30.40
C ILE A 53 39.17 30.01 29.67
N GLY A 54 38.43 30.64 28.75
CA GLY A 54 37.42 29.96 27.95
C GLY A 54 38.04 28.96 26.95
N ARG A 55 39.24 29.24 26.45
CA ARG A 55 40.00 28.32 25.57
C ARG A 55 40.50 27.12 26.37
N ALA A 56 41.14 27.35 27.51
CA ALA A 56 41.61 26.31 28.44
C ALA A 56 40.47 25.40 28.89
N ALA A 57 39.30 25.97 29.23
CA ALA A 57 38.13 25.20 29.63
C ALA A 57 37.72 24.15 28.58
N ARG A 58 37.80 24.48 27.27
CA ARG A 58 37.53 23.52 26.18
C ARG A 58 38.58 22.42 26.11
N LEU A 59 39.85 22.75 26.31
CA LEU A 59 40.98 21.81 26.21
C LEU A 59 41.00 20.82 27.37
N PHE A 60 40.82 21.30 28.61
CA PHE A 60 40.67 20.42 29.78
C PHE A 60 39.43 19.55 29.70
N TRP A 61 38.32 20.07 29.15
CA TRP A 61 37.11 19.27 28.91
C TRP A 61 37.37 18.07 27.98
N LEU A 62 38.25 18.25 27.00
CA LEU A 62 38.69 17.21 26.07
C LEU A 62 39.77 16.28 26.65
N GLY A 63 40.27 16.54 27.85
CA GLY A 63 41.22 15.67 28.54
C GLY A 63 42.69 15.97 28.28
N LEU A 64 43.01 17.11 27.68
CA LEU A 64 44.40 17.54 27.56
C LEU A 64 44.99 17.84 28.93
N ASP A 65 46.23 17.42 29.14
CA ASP A 65 46.98 17.78 30.33
C ASP A 65 47.42 19.25 30.31
N GLU A 66 47.88 19.73 31.46
CA GLU A 66 48.25 21.13 31.65
C GLU A 66 49.36 21.61 30.70
N PRO A 67 50.50 20.91 30.54
CA PRO A 67 51.52 21.31 29.58
C PRO A 67 51.00 21.44 28.14
N THR A 68 50.13 20.50 27.71
CA THR A 68 49.57 20.52 26.36
C THR A 68 48.57 21.65 26.17
N VAL A 69 47.75 21.95 27.20
CA VAL A 69 46.85 23.09 27.20
C VAL A 69 47.64 24.38 26.97
N GLU A 70 48.67 24.61 27.78
CA GLU A 70 49.48 25.84 27.71
C GLU A 70 50.14 26.03 26.34
N ALA A 71 50.74 24.97 25.80
CA ALA A 71 51.39 25.01 24.50
C ALA A 71 50.42 25.44 23.37
N ASN A 72 49.12 25.21 23.53
CA ASN A 72 48.11 25.39 22.49
C ASN A 72 47.14 26.57 22.72
N LEU A 73 47.24 27.30 23.84
CA LEU A 73 46.34 28.42 24.11
C LEU A 73 46.47 29.55 23.08
N GLY A 74 47.70 29.90 22.69
CA GLY A 74 47.99 30.99 21.75
C GLY A 74 48.43 30.55 20.34
N ASN A 75 49.05 29.37 20.20
CA ASN A 75 49.75 28.94 18.98
C ASN A 75 49.33 27.54 18.50
N ALA A 76 48.07 27.14 18.72
CA ALA A 76 47.59 25.86 18.20
C ALA A 76 47.68 25.81 16.67
N ASP A 77 48.19 24.71 16.13
CA ASP A 77 48.23 24.45 14.69
C ASP A 77 46.79 24.50 14.12
N PRO A 78 46.47 25.43 13.20
CA PRO A 78 45.13 25.54 12.61
C PRO A 78 44.66 24.30 11.86
N ALA A 79 45.56 23.39 11.46
CA ALA A 79 45.20 22.14 10.80
C ALA A 79 44.78 21.04 11.79
N SER A 80 45.32 21.06 13.00
CA SER A 80 44.98 20.08 14.06
C SER A 80 43.52 20.18 14.50
N LEU A 81 42.94 19.08 15.02
CA LEU A 81 41.57 19.10 15.55
C LEU A 81 41.38 20.16 16.64
N ILE A 82 42.38 20.35 17.51
CA ILE A 82 42.35 21.34 18.58
C ILE A 82 42.42 22.76 18.04
N GLY A 83 43.30 23.05 17.08
CA GLY A 83 43.38 24.38 16.46
C GLY A 83 42.10 24.74 15.71
N ARG A 84 41.56 23.80 14.93
CA ARG A 84 40.25 23.96 14.25
C ARG A 84 39.12 24.23 15.26
N LEU A 85 39.09 23.47 16.36
CA LEU A 85 38.11 23.66 17.44
C LEU A 85 38.19 25.05 18.08
N LEU A 86 39.40 25.49 18.44
CA LEU A 86 39.62 26.80 19.08
C LEU A 86 39.30 27.96 18.13
N ASN A 87 39.56 27.79 16.84
CA ASN A 87 39.23 28.76 15.78
C ASN A 87 37.75 28.74 15.37
N ARG A 88 36.93 27.90 16.02
CA ARG A 88 35.50 27.75 15.74
C ARG A 88 35.22 27.34 14.29
N ASP A 89 36.08 26.49 13.75
CA ASP A 89 35.85 25.87 12.45
C ASP A 89 34.50 25.12 12.47
N LEU A 90 33.74 25.29 11.39
CA LEU A 90 32.43 24.68 11.16
C LEU A 90 32.49 23.50 10.20
N ASN A 91 33.65 23.26 9.59
CA ASN A 91 33.83 22.12 8.70
C ASN A 91 33.86 20.81 9.48
N ASP A 92 33.42 19.75 8.78
CA ASP A 92 33.39 18.41 9.32
C ASP A 92 34.81 17.86 9.52
N PHE A 93 34.94 16.89 10.41
CA PHE A 93 36.13 16.05 10.53
C PHE A 93 35.76 14.60 10.31
N SER A 94 36.74 13.82 9.86
CA SER A 94 36.55 12.39 9.58
C SER A 94 37.53 11.57 10.38
N CYS A 95 37.09 10.41 10.83
CA CYS A 95 37.92 9.42 11.51
C CYS A 95 37.92 8.14 10.67
N THR A 96 39.08 7.53 10.53
CA THR A 96 39.19 6.17 9.99
C THR A 96 39.12 5.21 11.16
N VAL A 97 38.15 4.31 11.13
CA VAL A 97 37.89 3.35 12.21
C VAL A 97 37.94 1.94 11.66
N ASP A 98 38.44 0.99 12.45
CA ASP A 98 38.30 -0.43 12.13
C ASP A 98 36.91 -0.92 12.57
N ILE A 99 36.12 -1.43 11.63
CA ILE A 99 34.83 -2.04 11.90
C ILE A 99 34.94 -3.52 11.53
N PHE A 100 35.24 -4.36 12.51
CA PHE A 100 35.37 -5.82 12.35
C PHE A 100 36.37 -6.23 11.25
N SER A 101 37.59 -5.67 11.29
CA SER A 101 38.67 -5.91 10.31
C SER A 101 38.46 -5.23 8.94
N VAL A 102 37.55 -4.26 8.86
CA VAL A 102 37.33 -3.44 7.67
C VAL A 102 37.48 -1.97 8.05
N GLU A 103 38.47 -1.30 7.47
CA GLU A 103 38.65 0.14 7.65
C GLU A 103 37.55 0.93 6.95
N LYS A 104 36.93 1.85 7.68
CA LYS A 104 35.91 2.77 7.16
C LYS A 104 36.19 4.19 7.63
N SER A 105 36.11 5.13 6.69
CA SER A 105 36.16 6.56 7.00
C SER A 105 34.74 7.06 7.30
N LEU A 106 34.56 7.66 8.46
CA LEU A 106 33.28 8.21 8.92
C LEU A 106 33.38 9.71 9.09
N ASP A 107 32.38 10.41 8.54
CA ASP A 107 32.12 11.82 8.78
C ASP A 107 31.47 11.98 10.17
N CYS A 108 32.20 12.63 11.07
CA CYS A 108 31.81 12.87 12.46
C CYS A 108 31.07 14.21 12.66
N GLY A 109 30.76 14.90 11.57
CA GLY A 109 30.18 16.24 11.58
C GLY A 109 31.19 17.30 12.01
N PRO A 110 30.72 18.51 12.39
CA PRO A 110 31.60 19.63 12.70
C PRO A 110 32.55 19.31 13.84
N VAL A 111 33.78 19.83 13.80
CA VAL A 111 34.78 19.61 14.87
C VAL A 111 34.28 20.02 16.27
N GLN A 112 33.31 20.94 16.34
CA GLN A 112 32.65 21.36 17.59
C GLN A 112 31.92 20.19 18.28
N ASN A 113 31.52 19.15 17.55
CA ASN A 113 30.90 17.95 18.11
C ASN A 113 31.81 17.22 19.10
N LEU A 114 33.14 17.39 19.02
CA LEU A 114 34.07 16.85 20.01
C LEU A 114 33.76 17.33 21.43
N LEU A 115 33.18 18.53 21.57
CA LEU A 115 32.79 19.09 22.87
C LEU A 115 31.50 18.48 23.41
N GLU A 116 30.75 17.72 22.61
CA GLU A 116 29.56 17.02 23.10
C GLU A 116 29.98 15.93 24.11
N PRO A 117 29.26 15.79 25.24
CA PRO A 117 29.61 14.83 26.29
C PRO A 117 29.81 13.41 25.77
N GLU A 118 29.08 13.01 24.73
CA GLU A 118 29.17 11.68 24.12
C GLU A 118 30.55 11.39 23.50
N PHE A 119 31.23 12.42 22.98
CA PHE A 119 32.60 12.34 22.46
C PHE A 119 33.60 12.68 23.56
N ALA A 120 33.52 13.88 24.13
CA ALA A 120 34.52 14.42 25.06
C ALA A 120 34.84 13.46 26.20
N LEU A 121 33.81 12.88 26.84
CA LEU A 121 33.99 12.01 28.02
C LEU A 121 34.36 10.56 27.66
N ARG A 122 34.44 10.22 26.36
CA ARG A 122 34.98 8.94 25.86
C ARG A 122 36.43 9.06 25.42
N ILE A 123 36.88 10.25 25.03
CA ILE A 123 38.27 10.51 24.65
C ILE A 123 39.14 10.35 25.90
N ALA A 124 40.21 9.56 25.80
CA ALA A 124 41.17 9.40 26.89
C ALA A 124 42.02 10.67 27.09
N ASP A 125 42.52 10.84 28.31
CA ASP A 125 43.43 11.96 28.60
C ASP A 125 44.70 11.85 27.75
N SER A 126 45.24 13.01 27.35
CA SER A 126 46.33 13.08 26.37
C SER A 126 47.37 14.12 26.76
N GLY A 127 48.65 13.78 26.64
CA GLY A 127 49.79 14.66 26.92
C GLY A 127 50.43 15.28 25.67
N SER A 128 49.78 15.13 24.51
CA SER A 128 50.17 15.79 23.26
C SER A 128 48.98 15.87 22.30
N ILE A 129 49.09 16.72 21.26
CA ILE A 129 48.06 16.82 20.21
C ILE A 129 47.96 15.54 19.39
N GLU A 130 49.09 14.91 19.06
CA GLU A 130 49.11 13.64 18.32
C GLU A 130 48.45 12.51 19.12
N GLU A 131 48.69 12.46 20.42
CA GLU A 131 48.02 11.50 21.30
C GLU A 131 46.52 11.77 21.40
N PHE A 132 46.14 13.04 21.48
CA PHE A 132 44.74 13.45 21.48
C PHE A 132 44.00 12.98 20.24
N GLU A 133 44.54 13.23 19.04
CA GLU A 133 43.90 12.82 17.78
C GLU A 133 43.77 11.29 17.69
N ARG A 134 44.80 10.53 18.09
CA ARG A 134 44.69 9.06 18.19
C ARG A 134 43.61 8.61 19.19
N ASN A 135 43.47 9.32 20.31
CA ASN A 135 42.45 9.03 21.30
C ASN A 135 41.04 9.43 20.83
N VAL A 136 40.91 10.44 19.95
CA VAL A 136 39.66 10.73 19.22
C VAL A 136 39.29 9.54 18.33
N ASP A 137 40.20 9.08 17.47
CA ASP A 137 39.93 7.95 16.58
C ASP A 137 39.48 6.70 17.35
N ARG A 138 40.19 6.36 18.45
CA ARG A 138 39.79 5.25 19.34
C ARG A 138 38.42 5.43 19.97
N ALA A 139 38.07 6.65 20.37
CA ALA A 139 36.77 6.94 20.98
C ALA A 139 35.64 6.83 19.94
N VAL A 140 35.85 7.29 18.72
CA VAL A 140 34.91 7.14 17.60
C VAL A 140 34.77 5.67 17.22
N GLU A 141 35.88 4.93 17.10
CA GLU A 141 35.85 3.49 16.80
C GLU A 141 35.04 2.73 17.86
N ALA A 142 35.31 2.98 19.15
CA ALA A 142 34.56 2.35 20.23
C ALA A 142 33.05 2.68 20.16
N LEU A 143 32.69 3.93 19.86
CA LEU A 143 31.29 4.34 19.68
C LEU A 143 30.62 3.62 18.52
N VAL A 144 31.32 3.47 17.40
CA VAL A 144 30.81 2.80 16.20
C VAL A 144 30.63 1.31 16.47
N ARG A 145 31.63 0.66 17.08
CA ARG A 145 31.55 -0.75 17.48
C ARG A 145 30.41 -1.00 18.47
N ASP A 146 30.23 -0.14 19.47
CA ASP A 146 29.12 -0.22 20.42
C ASP A 146 27.76 -0.19 19.71
N ARG A 147 27.58 0.72 18.74
CA ARG A 147 26.32 0.86 17.97
C ARG A 147 26.12 -0.27 16.98
N LEU A 148 27.19 -0.80 16.42
CA LEU A 148 27.18 -1.92 15.48
C LEU A 148 27.35 -3.29 16.15
N GLN A 149 27.18 -3.39 17.48
CA GLN A 149 27.33 -4.64 18.21
C GLN A 149 26.43 -5.78 17.65
N VAL A 150 25.28 -5.43 17.06
CA VAL A 150 24.39 -6.39 16.38
C VAL A 150 25.09 -7.18 15.26
N LEU A 151 26.16 -6.64 14.69
CA LEU A 151 26.96 -7.26 13.63
C LEU A 151 28.08 -8.18 14.14
N GLU A 152 28.43 -8.12 15.43
CA GLU A 152 29.56 -8.86 15.99
C GLU A 152 29.44 -10.37 15.78
N ASN A 153 28.31 -10.96 16.20
CA ASN A 153 28.07 -12.40 16.04
C ASN A 153 27.93 -12.81 14.55
N PRO A 154 27.14 -12.11 13.72
CA PRO A 154 27.09 -12.39 12.29
C PRO A 154 28.47 -12.37 11.60
N PHE A 155 29.30 -11.38 11.91
CA PHE A 155 30.56 -11.20 11.20
C PHE A 155 31.62 -12.22 11.61
N ALA A 156 31.47 -12.88 12.77
CA ALA A 156 32.43 -13.85 13.28
C ALA A 156 32.68 -15.03 12.34
N SER A 157 31.68 -15.43 11.54
CA SER A 157 31.76 -16.55 10.59
C SER A 157 31.87 -16.12 9.12
N MET A 158 31.96 -14.81 8.85
CA MET A 158 31.95 -14.25 7.48
C MET A 158 33.34 -14.02 6.92
N THR A 159 33.45 -14.08 5.59
CA THR A 159 34.66 -13.65 4.89
C THR A 159 34.79 -12.12 4.90
N ASP A 160 36.01 -11.61 4.76
CA ASP A 160 36.24 -10.16 4.75
C ASP A 160 35.56 -9.47 3.57
N GLU A 161 35.37 -10.16 2.44
CA GLU A 161 34.59 -9.67 1.31
C GLU A 161 33.09 -9.49 1.64
N GLN A 162 32.49 -10.43 2.37
CA GLN A 162 31.10 -10.33 2.81
C GLN A 162 30.91 -9.18 3.81
N LYS A 163 31.84 -9.04 4.76
CA LYS A 163 31.87 -7.91 5.71
C LYS A 163 31.96 -6.59 4.97
N ALA A 164 32.90 -6.48 4.02
CA ALA A 164 33.09 -5.27 3.21
C ALA A 164 31.81 -4.90 2.45
N ARG A 165 31.18 -5.84 1.73
CA ARG A 165 29.92 -5.59 1.00
C ARG A 165 28.77 -5.13 1.91
N CYS A 166 28.68 -5.66 3.13
CA CYS A 166 27.70 -5.19 4.11
C CYS A 166 28.01 -3.75 4.53
N LEU A 167 29.26 -3.48 4.91
CA LEU A 167 29.71 -2.17 5.38
C LEU A 167 29.84 -1.13 4.26
N ASP A 168 29.82 -1.50 2.99
CA ASP A 168 29.71 -0.56 1.86
C ASP A 168 28.35 0.15 1.83
N ARG A 169 27.33 -0.46 2.44
CA ARG A 169 26.01 0.16 2.60
C ARG A 169 25.89 0.99 3.89
N LEU A 170 26.95 1.04 4.69
CA LEU A 170 27.04 1.89 5.87
C LEU A 170 27.00 3.37 5.46
N PRO A 171 26.12 4.20 6.06
CA PRO A 171 26.16 5.63 5.88
C PRO A 171 27.51 6.20 6.33
N THR A 172 28.08 7.10 5.53
CA THR A 172 29.34 7.78 5.89
C THR A 172 29.18 8.69 7.10
N LYS A 173 28.00 9.27 7.30
CA LYS A 173 27.69 10.15 8.44
C LYS A 173 27.42 9.35 9.70
N LEU A 174 28.22 9.58 10.73
CA LEU A 174 28.11 8.92 12.03
C LEU A 174 26.74 9.15 12.71
N SER A 175 26.10 10.29 12.48
CA SER A 175 24.76 10.60 12.99
C SER A 175 23.66 9.70 12.42
N ARG A 176 23.91 9.03 11.29
CA ARG A 176 22.98 8.10 10.63
C ARG A 176 23.30 6.64 10.89
N LEU A 177 24.23 6.36 11.80
CA LEU A 177 24.67 5.00 12.09
C LEU A 177 23.53 4.12 12.63
N ASP A 178 22.59 4.70 13.37
CA ASP A 178 21.45 3.98 13.93
C ASP A 178 20.47 3.50 12.83
N ASP A 179 20.32 4.25 11.74
CA ASP A 179 19.53 3.83 10.56
C ASP A 179 20.07 2.51 9.99
N PHE A 180 21.41 2.40 9.95
CA PHE A 180 22.08 1.21 9.47
C PHE A 180 21.99 0.09 10.50
N ALA A 181 22.30 0.34 11.78
CA ALA A 181 22.22 -0.67 12.83
C ALA A 181 20.84 -1.34 12.88
N ALA A 182 19.76 -0.56 12.75
CA ALA A 182 18.39 -1.05 12.73
C ALA A 182 18.08 -1.96 11.52
N ARG A 183 18.79 -1.81 10.41
CA ARG A 183 18.60 -2.57 9.16
C ARG A 183 19.75 -3.52 8.83
N ALA A 184 20.75 -3.58 9.70
CA ALA A 184 22.03 -4.24 9.41
C ALA A 184 21.83 -5.75 9.15
N VAL A 185 20.91 -6.37 9.91
CA VAL A 185 20.52 -7.76 9.74
C VAL A 185 19.83 -8.02 8.39
N ASP A 186 18.92 -7.15 7.97
CA ASP A 186 18.26 -7.28 6.66
C ASP A 186 19.24 -7.10 5.51
N ILE A 187 20.16 -6.13 5.64
CA ILE A 187 21.25 -5.92 4.69
C ILE A 187 22.17 -7.14 4.62
N LEU A 188 22.51 -7.72 5.77
CA LEU A 188 23.29 -8.96 5.83
C LEU A 188 22.59 -10.09 5.07
N ASN A 189 21.30 -10.30 5.33
CA ASN A 189 20.52 -11.31 4.62
C ASN A 189 20.53 -11.09 3.10
N GLU A 190 20.47 -9.84 2.63
CA GLU A 190 20.60 -9.52 1.20
C GLU A 190 22.00 -9.74 0.61
N VAL A 191 23.06 -9.61 1.42
CA VAL A 191 24.45 -9.79 0.97
C VAL A 191 24.82 -11.27 0.91
N ILE A 192 24.34 -12.06 1.87
CA ILE A 192 24.67 -13.48 2.01
C ILE A 192 23.79 -14.33 1.09
N HIS A 193 22.51 -13.98 0.97
CA HIS A 193 21.51 -14.84 0.33
C HIS A 193 20.89 -14.20 -0.90
N GLU A 194 20.55 -15.05 -1.88
CA GLU A 194 19.72 -14.63 -3.01
C GLU A 194 18.25 -14.55 -2.57
N LEU A 195 17.84 -13.40 -2.02
CA LEU A 195 16.48 -13.19 -1.51
C LEU A 195 15.44 -12.88 -2.60
N ARG A 196 15.86 -12.56 -3.82
CA ARG A 196 14.98 -12.34 -4.97
C ARG A 196 14.89 -13.62 -5.79
N TYR A 197 13.70 -13.95 -6.27
CA TYR A 197 13.47 -15.17 -7.03
C TYR A 197 12.21 -15.03 -7.89
N VAL A 198 12.07 -15.90 -8.87
CA VAL A 198 10.87 -15.99 -9.72
C VAL A 198 10.07 -17.23 -9.31
N VAL A 199 8.75 -17.08 -9.27
CA VAL A 199 7.83 -18.20 -9.14
C VAL A 199 7.08 -18.35 -10.46
N GLU A 200 7.35 -19.43 -11.16
CA GLU A 200 6.70 -19.78 -12.42
C GLU A 200 5.43 -20.57 -12.13
N LEU A 201 4.29 -20.03 -12.54
CA LEU A 201 2.97 -20.63 -12.40
C LEU A 201 2.51 -21.09 -13.79
N ARG A 202 2.12 -22.36 -13.92
CA ARG A 202 1.76 -22.97 -15.20
C ARG A 202 0.55 -23.89 -15.05
N HIS A 203 -0.44 -23.76 -15.92
CA HIS A 203 -1.58 -24.69 -16.04
C HIS A 203 -2.07 -24.72 -17.48
N GLY A 204 -1.84 -25.84 -18.18
CA GLY A 204 -2.06 -25.91 -19.63
C GLY A 204 -1.26 -24.84 -20.36
N GLU A 205 -1.94 -24.02 -21.17
CA GLU A 205 -1.37 -22.90 -21.92
C GLU A 205 -1.27 -21.59 -21.10
N VAL A 206 -1.80 -21.57 -19.86
CA VAL A 206 -1.77 -20.38 -19.00
C VAL A 206 -0.45 -20.36 -18.22
N ALA A 207 0.30 -19.27 -18.37
CA ALA A 207 1.61 -19.06 -17.76
C ALA A 207 1.71 -17.67 -17.10
N LEU A 208 2.20 -17.62 -15.86
CA LEU A 208 2.52 -16.38 -15.14
C LEU A 208 3.85 -16.50 -14.41
N ASP A 209 4.70 -15.47 -14.53
CA ASP A 209 5.99 -15.39 -13.83
C ASP A 209 5.96 -14.29 -12.79
N MET A 210 6.01 -14.69 -11.52
CA MET A 210 5.90 -13.78 -10.39
C MET A 210 7.29 -13.44 -9.85
N GLN A 211 7.69 -12.18 -9.99
CA GLN A 211 8.89 -11.64 -9.34
C GLN A 211 8.64 -11.51 -7.83
N ARG A 212 9.40 -12.27 -7.03
CA ARG A 212 9.25 -12.35 -5.57
C ARG A 212 10.52 -11.94 -4.86
N ARG A 213 10.34 -11.59 -3.60
CA ARG A 213 11.43 -11.25 -2.70
C ARG A 213 11.05 -11.66 -1.28
N ILE A 214 11.97 -12.35 -0.58
CA ILE A 214 11.83 -12.56 0.86
C ILE A 214 11.86 -11.19 1.55
N PRO A 215 10.80 -10.77 2.26
CA PRO A 215 10.78 -9.49 2.97
C PRO A 215 11.86 -9.49 4.07
N GLY A 216 12.29 -8.30 4.52
CA GLY A 216 13.13 -8.19 5.72
C GLY A 216 12.32 -8.29 7.01
N GLY A 217 12.97 -8.08 8.15
CA GLY A 217 12.33 -7.99 9.45
C GLY A 217 12.31 -9.27 10.27
N GLN A 218 13.11 -10.29 9.91
CA GLN A 218 13.22 -11.53 10.70
C GLN A 218 13.97 -11.33 12.03
N GLY A 219 14.68 -10.21 12.18
CA GLY A 219 15.41 -9.87 13.41
C GLY A 219 16.66 -10.71 13.67
N HIS A 220 17.01 -11.62 12.76
CA HIS A 220 18.24 -12.42 12.79
C HIS A 220 18.73 -12.73 11.37
N VAL A 221 19.99 -13.15 11.28
CA VAL A 221 20.59 -13.57 10.00
C VAL A 221 20.08 -14.96 9.68
N LEU A 222 19.50 -15.11 8.49
CA LEU A 222 18.93 -16.36 8.01
C LEU A 222 20.03 -17.38 7.71
N ASN A 223 19.71 -18.66 7.87
CA ASN A 223 20.49 -19.75 7.31
C ASN A 223 19.88 -20.23 5.97
N GLU A 224 20.63 -21.05 5.22
CA GLU A 224 20.20 -21.56 3.90
C GLU A 224 18.86 -22.31 3.95
N ARG A 225 18.62 -23.06 5.03
CA ARG A 225 17.39 -23.83 5.22
C ARG A 225 16.19 -22.90 5.43
N GLU A 226 16.32 -21.87 6.25
CA GLU A 226 15.26 -20.88 6.47
C GLU A 226 14.92 -20.13 5.18
N VAL A 227 15.93 -19.74 4.39
CA VAL A 227 15.73 -19.13 3.07
C VAL A 227 14.96 -20.07 2.14
N ALA A 228 15.33 -21.36 2.10
CA ALA A 228 14.64 -22.35 1.29
C ALA A 228 13.18 -22.55 1.75
N GLU A 229 12.94 -22.68 3.05
CA GLU A 229 11.60 -22.84 3.65
C GLU A 229 10.71 -21.62 3.34
N LEU A 230 11.22 -20.40 3.46
CA LEU A 230 10.49 -19.17 3.13
C LEU A 230 10.13 -19.08 1.65
N LYS A 231 11.06 -19.41 0.74
CA LYS A 231 10.78 -19.46 -0.71
C LYS A 231 9.71 -20.50 -1.01
N GLU A 232 9.79 -21.67 -0.37
CA GLU A 232 8.86 -22.76 -0.61
C GLU A 232 7.44 -22.44 -0.10
N GLN A 233 7.33 -21.84 1.09
CA GLN A 233 6.04 -21.39 1.62
C GLN A 233 5.37 -20.35 0.72
N ASP A 234 6.15 -19.40 0.19
CA ASP A 234 5.64 -18.41 -0.76
C ASP A 234 5.20 -19.05 -2.08
N ARG A 235 5.97 -20.01 -2.63
CA ARG A 235 5.59 -20.78 -3.81
C ARG A 235 4.27 -21.52 -3.62
N GLN A 236 4.12 -22.23 -2.50
CA GLN A 236 2.88 -22.96 -2.17
C GLN A 236 1.68 -22.01 -2.08
N THR A 237 1.88 -20.84 -1.46
CA THR A 237 0.84 -19.80 -1.35
C THR A 237 0.41 -19.30 -2.73
N LEU A 238 1.36 -19.02 -3.62
CA LEU A 238 1.07 -18.56 -4.98
C LEU A 238 0.44 -19.65 -5.85
N ASN A 239 0.92 -20.90 -5.75
CA ASN A 239 0.33 -22.04 -6.45
C ASN A 239 -1.13 -22.26 -6.04
N ALA A 240 -1.44 -22.27 -4.75
CA ALA A 240 -2.81 -22.41 -4.27
C ALA A 240 -3.72 -21.27 -4.76
N LYS A 241 -3.20 -20.03 -4.83
CA LYS A 241 -3.92 -18.89 -5.39
C LYS A 241 -4.13 -19.05 -6.90
N PHE A 242 -3.15 -19.59 -7.62
CA PHE A 242 -3.21 -19.81 -9.05
C PHE A 242 -4.22 -20.90 -9.41
N GLU A 243 -4.19 -22.03 -8.71
CA GLU A 243 -5.20 -23.09 -8.84
C GLU A 243 -6.61 -22.55 -8.60
N MET A 244 -6.81 -21.73 -7.56
CA MET A 244 -8.09 -21.07 -7.30
C MET A 244 -8.56 -20.17 -8.46
N MET A 245 -7.64 -19.46 -9.13
CA MET A 245 -7.97 -18.65 -10.30
C MET A 245 -8.39 -19.52 -11.49
N ILE A 246 -7.68 -20.63 -11.73
CA ILE A 246 -8.02 -21.61 -12.78
C ILE A 246 -9.40 -22.23 -12.51
N GLU A 247 -9.67 -22.66 -11.27
CA GLU A 247 -10.97 -23.23 -10.87
C GLU A 247 -12.14 -22.25 -11.10
N GLU A 248 -11.95 -20.97 -10.78
CA GLU A 248 -12.99 -19.95 -11.00
C GLU A 248 -13.21 -19.65 -12.49
N ALA A 249 -12.18 -19.80 -13.32
CA ALA A 249 -12.29 -19.59 -14.77
C ALA A 249 -13.19 -20.65 -15.45
N GLN A 250 -13.18 -21.89 -14.96
CA GLN A 250 -13.91 -23.01 -15.55
C GLN A 250 -13.57 -23.21 -17.04
N ASP A 251 -14.52 -22.94 -17.95
CA ASP A 251 -14.39 -23.04 -19.40
C ASP A 251 -13.89 -21.76 -20.07
N PHE A 252 -13.71 -20.68 -19.31
CA PHE A 252 -13.19 -19.43 -19.83
C PHE A 252 -11.68 -19.49 -20.07
N ASP A 253 -11.28 -19.24 -21.31
CA ASP A 253 -9.87 -19.11 -21.67
C ASP A 253 -9.28 -17.80 -21.10
N LEU A 254 -8.46 -17.95 -20.06
CA LEU A 254 -7.78 -16.84 -19.39
C LEU A 254 -6.80 -16.09 -20.30
N GLN A 255 -6.32 -16.70 -21.40
CA GLN A 255 -5.44 -16.02 -22.35
C GLN A 255 -6.14 -14.84 -23.04
N LEU A 256 -7.47 -14.87 -23.14
CA LEU A 256 -8.27 -13.77 -23.68
C LEU A 256 -8.17 -12.47 -22.88
N LEU A 257 -7.73 -12.53 -21.62
CA LEU A 257 -7.45 -11.34 -20.81
C LEU A 257 -6.15 -10.64 -21.23
N GLY A 258 -5.22 -11.39 -21.82
CA GLY A 258 -3.84 -10.96 -22.08
C GLY A 258 -2.97 -10.99 -20.81
N GLU A 259 -1.67 -11.22 -21.01
CA GLU A 259 -0.68 -11.44 -19.94
C GLU A 259 -0.67 -10.33 -18.87
N LYS A 260 -0.65 -9.06 -19.30
CA LYS A 260 -0.61 -7.91 -18.40
C LYS A 260 -1.83 -7.88 -17.46
N ARG A 261 -3.04 -8.04 -18.02
CA ARG A 261 -4.28 -8.00 -17.25
C ARG A 261 -4.40 -9.22 -16.36
N LEU A 262 -3.97 -10.39 -16.83
CA LEU A 262 -3.95 -11.61 -16.03
C LEU A 262 -3.05 -11.45 -14.81
N THR A 263 -1.86 -10.88 -14.97
CA THR A 263 -0.96 -10.53 -13.85
C THR A 263 -1.60 -9.53 -12.89
N GLU A 264 -2.23 -8.46 -13.39
CA GLU A 264 -2.94 -7.47 -12.56
C GLU A 264 -4.07 -8.11 -11.75
N VAL A 265 -4.87 -8.99 -12.37
CA VAL A 265 -5.96 -9.74 -11.71
C VAL A 265 -5.39 -10.71 -10.67
N PHE A 266 -4.32 -11.41 -11.00
CA PHE A 266 -3.66 -12.35 -10.09
C PHE A 266 -3.07 -11.64 -8.86
N MET A 267 -2.64 -10.37 -8.99
CA MET A 267 -2.15 -9.58 -7.86
C MET A 267 -3.25 -9.08 -6.92
N MET A 268 -4.54 -9.18 -7.29
CA MET A 268 -5.65 -8.73 -6.45
C MET A 268 -5.88 -9.67 -5.25
N GLU A 269 -6.59 -9.16 -4.25
CA GLU A 269 -7.15 -9.95 -3.15
C GLU A 269 -8.03 -11.10 -3.68
N PRO A 270 -8.01 -12.31 -3.06
CA PRO A 270 -8.70 -13.49 -3.59
C PRO A 270 -10.18 -13.28 -3.92
N LYS A 271 -10.91 -12.53 -3.08
CA LYS A 271 -12.33 -12.21 -3.32
C LYS A 271 -12.53 -11.34 -4.58
N LYS A 272 -11.66 -10.36 -4.79
CA LYS A 272 -11.74 -9.45 -5.95
C LYS A 272 -11.30 -10.15 -7.23
N LEU A 273 -10.26 -10.99 -7.14
CA LEU A 273 -9.83 -11.87 -8.23
C LEU A 273 -11.01 -12.72 -8.71
N ARG A 274 -11.64 -13.50 -7.82
CA ARG A 274 -12.77 -14.38 -8.19
C ARG A 274 -13.90 -13.63 -8.89
N ARG A 275 -14.30 -12.49 -8.31
CA ARG A 275 -15.34 -11.62 -8.90
C ARG A 275 -14.96 -11.13 -10.29
N THR A 276 -13.70 -10.76 -10.49
CA THR A 276 -13.21 -10.25 -11.78
C THR A 276 -13.20 -11.34 -12.85
N ILE A 277 -12.76 -12.55 -12.50
CA ILE A 277 -12.80 -13.71 -13.40
C ILE A 277 -14.24 -14.07 -13.77
N ARG A 278 -15.14 -14.12 -12.78
CA ARG A 278 -16.57 -14.40 -13.01
C ARG A 278 -17.20 -13.39 -13.97
N PHE A 279 -16.94 -12.11 -13.75
CA PHE A 279 -17.43 -11.05 -14.64
C PHE A 279 -16.87 -11.18 -16.04
N ALA A 280 -15.56 -11.44 -16.20
CA ALA A 280 -14.95 -11.63 -17.52
C ALA A 280 -15.54 -12.83 -18.26
N ARG A 281 -15.81 -13.93 -17.55
CA ARG A 281 -16.48 -15.10 -18.11
C ARG A 281 -17.92 -14.81 -18.54
N GLU A 282 -18.69 -14.13 -17.71
CA GLU A 282 -20.08 -13.74 -18.02
C GLU A 282 -20.13 -12.82 -19.25
N ASP A 283 -19.32 -11.77 -19.27
CA ASP A 283 -19.18 -10.85 -20.41
C ASP A 283 -18.73 -11.57 -21.69
N HIS A 284 -17.79 -12.51 -21.59
CA HIS A 284 -17.37 -13.32 -22.74
C HIS A 284 -18.50 -14.21 -23.26
N ARG A 285 -19.24 -14.86 -22.36
CA ARG A 285 -20.39 -15.72 -22.72
C ARG A 285 -21.48 -14.92 -23.44
N GLU A 286 -21.79 -13.72 -22.95
CA GLU A 286 -22.74 -12.81 -23.58
C GLU A 286 -22.26 -12.38 -24.98
N LYS A 287 -20.99 -12.01 -25.12
CA LYS A 287 -20.40 -11.65 -26.42
C LYS A 287 -20.44 -12.80 -27.41
N MET A 288 -20.15 -14.02 -26.96
CA MET A 288 -20.22 -15.21 -27.82
C MET A 288 -21.67 -15.53 -28.22
N ALA A 289 -22.62 -15.46 -27.28
CA ALA A 289 -24.03 -15.64 -27.59
C ALA A 289 -24.52 -14.60 -28.62
N PHE A 290 -24.11 -13.34 -28.45
CA PHE A 290 -24.43 -12.27 -29.40
C PHE A 290 -23.79 -12.51 -30.76
N ALA A 291 -22.52 -12.92 -30.81
CA ALA A 291 -21.82 -13.25 -32.07
C ALA A 291 -22.53 -14.38 -32.83
N VAL A 292 -22.95 -15.44 -32.15
CA VAL A 292 -23.72 -16.55 -32.74
C VAL A 292 -25.07 -16.06 -33.29
N LEU A 293 -25.76 -15.16 -32.60
CA LEU A 293 -27.01 -14.57 -33.10
C LEU A 293 -26.80 -13.75 -34.37
N LEU A 294 -25.69 -12.99 -34.44
CA LEU A 294 -25.34 -12.20 -35.61
C LEU A 294 -24.96 -13.05 -36.82
N GLU A 295 -24.23 -14.15 -36.59
CA GLU A 295 -23.86 -15.09 -37.65
C GLU A 295 -25.10 -15.73 -38.28
N ASN A 296 -26.05 -16.16 -37.44
CA ASN A 296 -27.30 -16.76 -37.90
C ASN A 296 -28.24 -15.75 -38.57
N ASN A 297 -28.23 -14.49 -38.13
CA ASN A 297 -29.06 -13.45 -38.71
C ASN A 297 -28.44 -12.06 -38.52
N ALA A 298 -27.77 -11.56 -39.56
CA ALA A 298 -27.15 -10.23 -39.54
C ALA A 298 -28.14 -9.09 -39.25
N ARG A 299 -29.45 -9.29 -39.49
CA ARG A 299 -30.49 -8.30 -39.15
C ARG A 299 -30.83 -8.26 -37.66
N PHE A 300 -30.31 -9.19 -36.85
CA PHE A 300 -30.54 -9.20 -35.40
C PHE A 300 -30.02 -7.93 -34.71
N VAL A 301 -28.98 -7.29 -35.24
CA VAL A 301 -28.53 -5.93 -34.82
C VAL A 301 -29.69 -4.92 -34.83
N HIS A 302 -30.65 -5.13 -35.73
CA HIS A 302 -31.80 -4.29 -35.94
C HIS A 302 -33.10 -5.03 -35.63
N TYR A 303 -33.10 -6.03 -34.74
CA TYR A 303 -34.30 -6.86 -34.47
C TYR A 303 -35.53 -5.99 -34.14
N HIS A 304 -35.33 -4.91 -33.36
CA HIS A 304 -36.38 -3.94 -33.01
C HIS A 304 -37.00 -3.22 -34.22
N LYS A 305 -36.33 -3.20 -35.37
CA LYS A 305 -36.82 -2.63 -36.65
C LYS A 305 -37.62 -3.62 -37.48
N LEU A 306 -37.61 -4.91 -37.14
CA LEU A 306 -38.20 -5.96 -37.96
C LEU A 306 -39.71 -6.12 -37.75
N TYR A 307 -40.28 -5.50 -36.72
CA TYR A 307 -41.70 -5.62 -36.39
C TYR A 307 -42.59 -4.69 -37.21
N ALA A 308 -43.79 -5.16 -37.55
CA ALA A 308 -44.82 -4.38 -38.25
C ALA A 308 -45.17 -3.08 -37.49
N ALA A 309 -45.08 -3.09 -36.15
CA ALA A 309 -45.24 -1.94 -35.26
C ALA A 309 -44.44 -0.69 -35.67
N ARG A 310 -43.33 -0.87 -36.42
CA ARG A 310 -42.51 0.23 -36.92
C ARG A 310 -43.09 0.95 -38.13
N ARG A 311 -44.17 0.44 -38.71
CA ARG A 311 -44.90 1.05 -39.83
C ARG A 311 -45.93 2.08 -39.38
N ILE A 312 -46.24 2.13 -38.08
CA ILE A 312 -47.20 3.08 -37.50
C ILE A 312 -46.52 3.99 -36.47
N THR A 313 -47.13 5.13 -36.20
CA THR A 313 -46.72 6.00 -35.09
C THR A 313 -47.43 5.55 -33.83
N ARG A 314 -46.67 5.14 -32.80
CA ARG A 314 -47.21 4.72 -31.50
C ARG A 314 -46.95 5.79 -30.45
N THR A 315 -47.94 6.04 -29.61
CA THR A 315 -47.83 6.95 -28.47
C THR A 315 -47.50 6.17 -27.21
N TRP A 316 -46.54 6.64 -26.42
CA TRP A 316 -46.13 6.01 -25.17
C TRP A 316 -46.57 6.86 -23.99
N THR A 317 -47.31 6.24 -23.06
CA THR A 317 -47.70 6.86 -21.80
C THR A 317 -47.13 6.03 -20.65
N ALA A 318 -46.16 6.59 -19.93
CA ALA A 318 -45.57 5.94 -18.77
C ALA A 318 -46.23 6.45 -17.47
N LEU A 319 -47.02 5.60 -16.84
CA LEU A 319 -47.58 5.86 -15.51
C LEU A 319 -46.55 5.41 -14.46
N LEU A 320 -45.86 6.35 -13.83
CA LEU A 320 -44.77 6.07 -12.88
C LEU A 320 -45.16 6.46 -11.45
N GLY A 321 -44.85 5.59 -10.49
CA GLY A 321 -45.15 5.81 -9.07
C GLY A 321 -45.04 4.53 -8.24
N PRO A 322 -45.02 4.63 -6.90
CA PRO A 322 -44.93 3.47 -6.00
C PRO A 322 -46.17 2.57 -6.11
N THR A 323 -46.12 1.37 -5.52
CA THR A 323 -47.30 0.49 -5.44
C THR A 323 -48.48 1.21 -4.76
N ASN A 324 -49.71 0.85 -5.11
CA ASN A 324 -50.95 1.45 -4.59
C ASN A 324 -51.18 2.94 -4.91
N SER A 325 -50.55 3.49 -5.95
CA SER A 325 -50.70 4.89 -6.37
C SER A 325 -51.76 5.12 -7.48
N GLY A 326 -52.66 4.17 -7.72
CA GLY A 326 -53.74 4.31 -8.70
C GLY A 326 -53.36 4.17 -10.19
N LYS A 327 -52.10 3.82 -10.52
CA LYS A 327 -51.60 3.72 -11.90
C LYS A 327 -52.39 2.72 -12.74
N THR A 328 -52.60 1.53 -12.20
CA THR A 328 -53.38 0.47 -12.83
C THR A 328 -54.81 0.92 -13.13
N HIS A 329 -55.41 1.71 -12.25
CA HIS A 329 -56.76 2.22 -12.48
C HIS A 329 -56.84 3.13 -13.71
N GLN A 330 -55.91 4.08 -13.82
CA GLN A 330 -55.84 4.99 -14.98
C GLN A 330 -55.57 4.23 -16.28
N ALA A 331 -54.72 3.19 -16.24
CA ALA A 331 -54.47 2.34 -17.40
C ALA A 331 -55.71 1.55 -17.83
N ILE A 332 -56.46 1.01 -16.86
CA ILE A 332 -57.71 0.29 -17.11
C ILE A 332 -58.77 1.22 -17.72
N GLU A 333 -58.94 2.43 -17.18
CA GLU A 333 -59.87 3.42 -17.74
C GLU A 333 -59.54 3.73 -19.20
N ALA A 334 -58.25 3.95 -19.51
CA ALA A 334 -57.79 4.22 -20.86
C ALA A 334 -58.10 3.06 -21.83
N MET A 335 -57.89 1.80 -21.43
CA MET A 335 -58.18 0.65 -22.30
C MET A 335 -59.67 0.35 -22.43
N THR A 336 -60.49 0.63 -21.41
CA THR A 336 -61.95 0.42 -21.50
C THR A 336 -62.64 1.42 -22.42
N GLY A 337 -61.99 2.53 -22.76
CA GLY A 337 -62.52 3.57 -23.65
C GLY A 337 -62.29 3.37 -25.15
N VAL A 338 -61.64 2.27 -25.56
CA VAL A 338 -61.29 1.96 -26.96
C VAL A 338 -61.92 0.65 -27.43
N GLU A 339 -61.87 0.38 -28.74
CA GLU A 339 -62.52 -0.79 -29.34
C GLU A 339 -61.73 -2.07 -29.10
N HIS A 340 -60.42 -2.06 -29.32
CA HIS A 340 -59.54 -3.22 -29.14
C HIS A 340 -58.42 -2.93 -28.14
N ALA A 341 -58.34 -3.70 -27.07
CA ALA A 341 -57.26 -3.51 -26.10
C ALA A 341 -56.82 -4.79 -25.39
N ILE A 342 -55.59 -4.75 -24.88
CA ILE A 342 -55.03 -5.86 -24.10
C ILE A 342 -54.32 -5.37 -22.84
N TYR A 343 -54.53 -6.09 -21.74
CA TYR A 343 -53.82 -5.92 -20.49
C TYR A 343 -52.82 -7.07 -20.29
N LEU A 344 -51.54 -6.72 -20.13
CA LEU A 344 -50.45 -7.67 -19.93
C LEU A 344 -49.99 -7.63 -18.47
N SER A 345 -50.17 -8.75 -17.78
CA SER A 345 -49.90 -8.90 -16.37
C SER A 345 -48.64 -9.74 -16.11
N PRO A 346 -47.84 -9.44 -15.06
CA PRO A 346 -46.73 -10.29 -14.60
C PRO A 346 -47.17 -11.66 -14.10
N LEU A 347 -48.41 -11.77 -13.60
CA LEU A 347 -48.92 -12.89 -12.84
C LEU A 347 -50.34 -13.25 -13.26
N ARG A 348 -50.65 -14.56 -13.22
CA ARG A 348 -51.97 -15.08 -13.55
C ARG A 348 -53.09 -14.50 -12.68
N LEU A 349 -52.87 -14.42 -11.36
CA LEU A 349 -53.88 -13.91 -10.43
C LEU A 349 -54.22 -12.45 -10.72
N MET A 350 -53.22 -11.63 -11.04
CA MET A 350 -53.43 -10.23 -11.43
C MET A 350 -54.12 -10.10 -12.80
N ALA A 351 -53.88 -11.03 -13.73
CA ALA A 351 -54.60 -11.05 -15.00
C ALA A 351 -56.10 -11.33 -14.78
N LEU A 352 -56.43 -12.31 -13.92
CA LEU A 352 -57.80 -12.63 -13.53
C LEU A 352 -58.48 -11.45 -12.80
N GLU A 353 -57.83 -10.88 -11.79
CA GLU A 353 -58.38 -9.74 -11.04
C GLU A 353 -58.71 -8.54 -11.94
N ASN A 354 -57.81 -8.21 -12.88
CA ASN A 354 -58.05 -7.11 -13.81
C ASN A 354 -59.10 -7.47 -14.87
N GLN A 355 -59.22 -8.74 -15.26
CA GLN A 355 -60.29 -9.20 -16.14
C GLN A 355 -61.67 -9.01 -15.49
N GLU A 356 -61.86 -9.49 -14.26
CA GLU A 356 -63.09 -9.30 -13.48
C GLU A 356 -63.41 -7.81 -13.30
N ARG A 357 -62.37 -6.99 -13.05
CA ARG A 357 -62.52 -5.53 -12.93
C ARG A 357 -63.01 -4.89 -14.23
N ILE A 358 -62.45 -5.24 -15.37
CA ILE A 358 -62.87 -4.72 -16.68
C ILE A 358 -64.31 -5.17 -16.99
N GLU A 359 -64.66 -6.43 -16.71
CA GLU A 359 -66.03 -6.93 -16.86
C GLU A 359 -67.02 -6.17 -15.95
N SER A 360 -66.61 -5.84 -14.72
CA SER A 360 -67.44 -5.05 -13.80
C SER A 360 -67.71 -3.61 -14.31
N MET A 361 -66.89 -3.11 -15.23
CA MET A 361 -67.08 -1.81 -15.90
C MET A 361 -67.98 -1.93 -17.14
N GLY A 362 -68.52 -3.11 -17.42
CA GLY A 362 -69.45 -3.36 -18.52
C GLY A 362 -68.79 -3.71 -19.86
N VAL A 363 -67.49 -3.98 -19.86
CA VAL A 363 -66.73 -4.35 -21.07
C VAL A 363 -66.43 -5.85 -21.07
N PRO A 364 -66.97 -6.64 -22.03
CA PRO A 364 -66.65 -8.06 -22.14
C PRO A 364 -65.14 -8.28 -22.34
N CYS A 365 -64.51 -9.05 -21.47
CA CYS A 365 -63.05 -9.23 -21.48
C CYS A 365 -62.67 -10.71 -21.34
N SER A 366 -61.88 -11.22 -22.28
CA SER A 366 -61.38 -12.60 -22.26
C SER A 366 -60.08 -12.71 -21.43
N LEU A 367 -59.91 -13.81 -20.70
CA LEU A 367 -58.67 -14.13 -19.98
C LEU A 367 -57.85 -15.16 -20.78
N VAL A 368 -56.57 -14.87 -21.03
CA VAL A 368 -55.65 -15.82 -21.69
C VAL A 368 -54.37 -15.94 -20.87
N THR A 369 -54.10 -17.12 -20.33
CA THR A 369 -52.90 -17.39 -19.54
C THR A 369 -52.27 -18.69 -20.04
N GLY A 370 -51.06 -19.01 -19.58
CA GLY A 370 -50.40 -20.27 -19.97
C GLY A 370 -51.17 -21.54 -19.53
N GLU A 371 -51.96 -21.47 -18.45
CA GLU A 371 -52.69 -22.63 -17.92
C GLU A 371 -54.21 -22.57 -18.10
N GLU A 372 -54.79 -21.38 -18.26
CA GLU A 372 -56.24 -21.18 -18.29
C GLU A 372 -56.63 -20.16 -19.35
N GLU A 373 -57.72 -20.45 -20.07
CA GLU A 373 -58.29 -19.59 -21.09
C GLU A 373 -59.82 -19.48 -20.87
N VAL A 374 -60.29 -18.25 -20.67
CA VAL A 374 -61.73 -17.94 -20.50
C VAL A 374 -62.11 -16.95 -21.60
N ILE A 375 -62.65 -17.48 -22.70
CA ILE A 375 -63.05 -16.68 -23.86
C ILE A 375 -64.49 -16.21 -23.71
N ARG A 376 -64.68 -14.89 -23.84
CA ARG A 376 -66.00 -14.25 -23.90
C ARG A 376 -66.39 -14.03 -25.35
N GLU A 377 -67.57 -14.48 -25.73
CA GLU A 377 -68.08 -14.30 -27.09
C GLU A 377 -68.21 -12.81 -27.42
N GLY A 378 -67.62 -12.39 -28.54
CA GLY A 378 -67.62 -10.99 -29.00
C GLY A 378 -66.72 -10.04 -28.21
N ALA A 379 -65.92 -10.52 -27.24
CA ALA A 379 -64.99 -9.67 -26.52
C ALA A 379 -63.84 -9.20 -27.42
N THR A 380 -63.60 -7.89 -27.39
CA THR A 380 -62.47 -7.22 -28.07
C THR A 380 -61.37 -6.81 -27.09
N HIS A 381 -61.61 -7.00 -25.78
CA HIS A 381 -60.66 -6.76 -24.70
C HIS A 381 -60.11 -8.09 -24.18
N PHE A 382 -58.81 -8.09 -23.88
CA PHE A 382 -58.11 -9.27 -23.37
C PHE A 382 -57.30 -8.90 -22.12
N CYS A 383 -57.31 -9.78 -21.12
CA CYS A 383 -56.34 -9.80 -20.04
C CYS A 383 -55.49 -11.05 -20.18
N CYS A 384 -54.17 -10.90 -20.14
CA CYS A 384 -53.29 -12.06 -20.25
C CYS A 384 -52.01 -11.94 -19.44
N THR A 385 -51.36 -13.08 -19.19
CA THR A 385 -49.96 -13.05 -18.75
C THR A 385 -49.09 -12.51 -19.88
N VAL A 386 -48.08 -11.71 -19.55
CA VAL A 386 -47.27 -11.00 -20.55
C VAL A 386 -46.64 -11.94 -21.59
N GLU A 387 -46.30 -13.18 -21.22
CA GLU A 387 -45.79 -14.21 -22.13
C GLU A 387 -46.78 -14.59 -23.25
N GLU A 388 -48.08 -14.55 -22.96
CA GLU A 388 -49.14 -14.93 -23.91
C GLU A 388 -49.38 -13.85 -24.98
N TYR A 389 -48.80 -12.65 -24.81
CA TYR A 389 -48.82 -11.59 -25.81
C TYR A 389 -48.34 -12.07 -27.19
N ALA A 390 -47.47 -13.08 -27.22
CA ALA A 390 -47.00 -13.71 -28.46
C ALA A 390 -48.15 -14.14 -29.41
N ARG A 391 -49.32 -14.51 -28.86
CA ARG A 391 -50.52 -14.92 -29.62
C ARG A 391 -51.26 -13.73 -30.26
N PHE A 392 -51.00 -12.51 -29.78
CA PHE A 392 -51.66 -11.27 -30.16
C PHE A 392 -50.81 -10.34 -31.03
N ARG A 393 -49.54 -10.69 -31.32
CA ARG A 393 -48.58 -9.85 -32.09
C ARG A 393 -49.08 -9.34 -33.45
N HIS A 394 -50.04 -10.03 -34.05
CA HIS A 394 -50.57 -9.71 -35.38
C HIS A 394 -51.96 -9.07 -35.33
N GLN A 395 -52.50 -8.83 -34.15
CA GLN A 395 -53.79 -8.19 -33.96
C GLN A 395 -53.59 -6.68 -33.79
N PRO A 396 -54.36 -5.84 -34.50
CA PRO A 396 -54.34 -4.40 -34.27
C PRO A 396 -54.96 -4.09 -32.90
N LEU A 397 -54.23 -3.35 -32.07
CA LEU A 397 -54.67 -2.99 -30.73
C LEU A 397 -54.62 -1.46 -30.55
N ASP A 398 -55.73 -0.86 -30.15
CA ASP A 398 -55.81 0.58 -29.91
C ASP A 398 -55.02 0.96 -28.64
N VAL A 399 -55.11 0.12 -27.61
CA VAL A 399 -54.40 0.29 -26.33
C VAL A 399 -53.78 -1.02 -25.87
N VAL A 400 -52.49 -0.97 -25.53
CA VAL A 400 -51.76 -2.07 -24.89
C VAL A 400 -51.28 -1.60 -23.53
N VAL A 401 -51.80 -2.20 -22.46
CA VAL A 401 -51.38 -1.95 -21.10
C VAL A 401 -50.32 -2.98 -20.72
N ILE A 402 -49.13 -2.52 -20.34
CA ILE A 402 -48.03 -3.38 -19.89
C ILE A 402 -47.79 -3.10 -18.41
N ASP A 403 -48.19 -4.02 -17.56
CA ASP A 403 -48.05 -3.87 -16.11
C ASP A 403 -46.65 -4.31 -15.63
N GLU A 404 -46.21 -3.74 -14.51
CA GLU A 404 -44.91 -4.00 -13.88
C GLU A 404 -43.72 -3.96 -14.87
N VAL A 405 -43.66 -2.93 -15.73
CA VAL A 405 -42.69 -2.83 -16.84
C VAL A 405 -41.21 -2.93 -16.41
N GLN A 406 -40.88 -2.61 -15.14
CA GLN A 406 -39.53 -2.79 -14.61
C GLN A 406 -39.04 -4.24 -14.65
N MET A 407 -39.95 -5.21 -14.74
CA MET A 407 -39.63 -6.63 -14.91
C MET A 407 -38.93 -6.93 -16.24
N MET A 408 -38.88 -5.98 -17.19
CA MET A 408 -38.05 -6.09 -18.39
C MET A 408 -36.55 -6.27 -18.08
N ALA A 409 -36.10 -5.91 -16.88
CA ALA A 409 -34.72 -6.10 -16.41
C ALA A 409 -34.44 -7.51 -15.85
N ASP A 410 -35.46 -8.37 -15.74
CA ASP A 410 -35.30 -9.75 -15.31
C ASP A 410 -34.54 -10.57 -16.36
N SER A 411 -33.50 -11.30 -15.95
CA SER A 411 -32.60 -12.02 -16.87
C SER A 411 -33.23 -13.28 -17.49
N GLN A 412 -34.33 -13.78 -16.95
CA GLN A 412 -35.01 -14.98 -17.43
C GLN A 412 -36.30 -14.64 -18.17
N ARG A 413 -37.12 -13.74 -17.60
CA ARG A 413 -38.46 -13.40 -18.11
C ARG A 413 -38.55 -12.05 -18.80
N GLY A 414 -37.54 -11.19 -18.67
CA GLY A 414 -37.61 -9.81 -19.16
C GLY A 414 -37.88 -9.69 -20.67
N CYS A 415 -37.50 -10.71 -21.45
CA CYS A 415 -37.81 -10.78 -22.88
C CYS A 415 -39.33 -10.74 -23.18
N ALA A 416 -40.17 -11.25 -22.28
CA ALA A 416 -41.62 -11.22 -22.42
C ALA A 416 -42.17 -9.78 -22.35
N TRP A 417 -41.58 -8.90 -21.53
CA TRP A 417 -41.93 -7.47 -21.50
C TRP A 417 -41.38 -6.69 -22.69
N VAL A 418 -40.17 -7.06 -23.16
CA VAL A 418 -39.56 -6.42 -24.33
C VAL A 418 -40.40 -6.65 -25.59
N ASP A 419 -40.99 -7.83 -25.73
CA ASP A 419 -41.77 -8.20 -26.91
C ASP A 419 -42.92 -7.22 -27.25
N PRO A 420 -43.96 -7.01 -26.41
CA PRO A 420 -45.01 -6.04 -26.68
C PRO A 420 -44.47 -4.61 -26.87
N LEU A 421 -43.37 -4.26 -26.17
CA LEU A 421 -42.75 -2.96 -26.34
C LEU A 421 -42.26 -2.74 -27.79
N VAL A 422 -41.68 -3.77 -28.41
CA VAL A 422 -41.13 -3.68 -29.77
C VAL A 422 -42.11 -4.09 -30.87
N SER A 423 -43.11 -4.94 -30.56
CA SER A 423 -43.91 -5.64 -31.56
C SER A 423 -45.40 -5.27 -31.61
N ALA A 424 -45.96 -4.60 -30.59
CA ALA A 424 -47.36 -4.19 -30.60
C ALA A 424 -47.72 -3.24 -31.74
N TYR A 425 -48.70 -3.67 -32.55
CA TYR A 425 -49.15 -3.06 -33.79
C TYR A 425 -50.51 -2.37 -33.63
#